data_AF-D6CK57-F1
#
_entry.id   AF-D6CK57-F1
#
_cell.length_a   1.000
_cell.length_b   1.000
_cell.length_c   1.000
_cell.angle_alpha   90.00
_cell.angle_beta   90.00
_cell.angle_gamma   90.00
#
_symmetry.space_group_name_H-M   'P 1'
#
loop_
_entity.id
_entity.type
_entity.pdbx_description
1 polymer ?
#
loop_
_entity_poly.entity_id
_entity_poly.type
_entity_poly.pdbx_seq_one_letter_code
_entity_poly.pdbx_strand_id
1 'polypeptide(L)'
;MRPAEFTLEQIIEAGQELQAAGRNITGFALRQRVGGGNPSRLKQVWDEHVSSQSVTKAEPVAELPVEVAEEVAAVTKALTERLAALAVELNDKAVKAAERRVAEVIRTAGEQREQAERELADASQTVEDLETKLDEGKAAADALAGKLADMQAAAQAQAVELAQVRERLALAEQTAKAAAQEHATALAEAKRAAQEAAAERDDARTDLVKVQAKAEAAEATHQEQRKAAATEALRQAERYTAAQAERDEARKESASAREDAAKLRGQVETLQTQTGELMRALAARQNEKGKI
;
A
#
# COMPACT_ATOMS: atom_id res chain seq x y z
N MET A 1 -71.86 35.57 -109.30
CA MET A 1 -70.90 36.20 -108.36
C MET A 1 -69.49 35.95 -108.90
N ARG A 2 -68.63 36.98 -108.89
CA ARG A 2 -67.50 37.26 -109.82
C ARG A 2 -66.83 36.01 -110.49
N PRO A 3 -66.71 35.97 -111.84
CA PRO A 3 -66.60 34.74 -112.61
C PRO A 3 -65.17 34.17 -112.66
N ALA A 4 -65.07 32.91 -113.09
CA ALA A 4 -63.83 32.19 -113.35
C ALA A 4 -62.98 32.90 -114.41
N GLU A 5 -61.71 33.22 -114.12
CA GLU A 5 -60.77 33.78 -115.11
C GLU A 5 -60.30 32.75 -116.15
N PHE A 6 -60.52 31.46 -115.90
CA PHE A 6 -60.16 30.36 -116.81
C PHE A 6 -61.25 29.29 -116.77
N THR A 7 -61.59 28.72 -117.92
CA THR A 7 -62.63 27.69 -118.02
C THR A 7 -62.13 26.36 -117.45
N LEU A 8 -63.05 25.47 -117.03
CA LEU A 8 -62.69 24.14 -116.54
C LEU A 8 -61.84 23.38 -117.56
N GLU A 9 -62.19 23.49 -118.84
CA GLU A 9 -61.51 22.83 -119.97
C GLU A 9 -60.06 23.29 -120.11
N GLN A 10 -59.79 24.59 -119.98
CA GLN A 10 -58.43 25.15 -120.06
C GLN A 10 -57.53 24.65 -118.93
N ILE A 11 -58.09 24.45 -117.73
CA ILE A 11 -57.36 23.95 -116.56
C ILE A 11 -57.04 22.45 -116.76
N ILE A 12 -57.98 21.70 -117.32
CA ILE A 12 -57.82 20.28 -117.65
C ILE A 12 -56.79 20.09 -118.76
N GLU A 13 -56.87 20.86 -119.84
CA GLU A 13 -55.91 20.80 -120.95
C GLU A 13 -54.49 21.12 -120.49
N ALA A 14 -54.32 22.17 -119.68
CA ALA A 14 -53.02 22.51 -119.09
C ALA A 14 -52.48 21.42 -118.16
N GLY A 15 -53.35 20.73 -117.41
CA GLY A 15 -52.94 19.60 -116.59
C GLY A 15 -52.56 18.37 -117.42
N GLN A 16 -53.28 18.09 -118.50
CA GLN A 16 -52.97 17.01 -119.45
C GLN A 16 -51.65 17.28 -120.20
N GLU A 17 -51.37 18.52 -120.58
CA GLU A 17 -50.08 18.90 -121.16
C GLU A 17 -48.92 18.73 -120.16
N LEU A 18 -49.12 19.11 -118.90
CA LEU A 18 -48.13 18.91 -117.85
C LEU A 18 -47.89 17.42 -117.58
N GLN A 19 -48.95 16.60 -117.66
CA GLN A 19 -48.88 15.15 -117.57
C GLN A 19 -48.14 14.53 -118.77
N ALA A 20 -48.44 14.95 -120.00
CA ALA A 20 -47.76 14.50 -121.21
C ALA A 20 -46.27 14.90 -121.24
N ALA A 21 -45.94 16.04 -120.63
CA ALA A 21 -44.56 16.49 -120.45
C ALA A 21 -43.83 15.81 -119.27
N GLY A 22 -44.49 14.88 -118.55
CA GLY A 22 -43.91 14.17 -117.41
C GLY A 22 -43.58 15.07 -116.20
N ARG A 23 -44.20 16.25 -116.09
CA ARG A 23 -44.00 17.19 -114.97
C ARG A 23 -45.04 16.97 -113.87
N ASN A 24 -44.62 17.19 -112.62
CA ASN A 24 -45.51 17.11 -111.46
C ASN A 24 -46.63 18.18 -111.54
N ILE A 25 -47.88 17.74 -111.54
CA ILE A 25 -49.05 18.63 -111.61
C ILE A 25 -49.37 19.21 -110.22
N THR A 26 -48.74 20.34 -109.94
CA THR A 26 -49.01 21.18 -108.75
C THR A 26 -49.86 22.39 -109.15
N GLY A 27 -50.58 23.00 -108.18
CA GLY A 27 -51.37 24.21 -108.46
C GLY A 27 -50.57 25.37 -109.04
N PHE A 28 -49.27 25.45 -108.73
CA PHE A 28 -48.36 26.43 -109.30
C PHE A 28 -47.97 26.10 -110.75
N ALA A 29 -47.71 24.82 -111.06
CA ALA A 29 -47.42 24.38 -112.43
C ALA A 29 -48.61 24.63 -113.36
N LEU A 30 -49.83 24.37 -112.87
CA LEU A 30 -51.07 24.69 -113.58
C LEU A 30 -51.22 26.20 -113.81
N ARG A 31 -50.93 27.04 -112.81
CA ARG A 31 -50.93 28.50 -112.96
C ARG A 31 -49.94 28.96 -114.02
N GLN A 32 -48.75 28.36 -114.06
CA GLN A 32 -47.71 28.73 -115.01
C GLN A 32 -48.07 28.34 -116.46
N ARG A 33 -48.89 27.31 -116.64
CA ARG A 33 -49.32 26.85 -117.96
C ARG A 33 -50.59 27.52 -118.47
N VAL A 34 -51.55 27.75 -117.58
CA VAL A 34 -52.82 28.46 -117.87
C VAL A 34 -52.63 29.98 -117.96
N GLY A 35 -51.56 30.53 -117.36
CA GLY A 35 -51.19 31.95 -117.47
C GLY A 35 -51.73 32.85 -116.35
N GLY A 36 -52.43 32.30 -115.34
CA GLY A 36 -52.98 33.08 -114.22
C GLY A 36 -53.91 32.25 -113.32
N GLY A 37 -54.56 32.90 -112.35
CA GLY A 37 -55.55 32.27 -111.46
C GLY A 37 -55.03 31.81 -110.09
N ASN A 38 -55.96 31.38 -109.24
CA ASN A 38 -55.69 30.92 -107.88
C ASN A 38 -55.16 29.47 -107.88
N PRO A 39 -53.92 29.19 -107.43
CA PRO A 39 -53.32 27.86 -107.41
C PRO A 39 -54.15 26.79 -106.71
N SER A 40 -54.83 27.14 -105.62
CA SER A 40 -55.66 26.20 -104.87
C SER A 40 -56.89 25.78 -105.67
N ARG A 41 -57.50 26.70 -106.40
CA ARG A 41 -58.65 26.41 -107.27
C ARG A 41 -58.24 25.59 -108.50
N LEU A 42 -57.10 25.91 -109.10
CA LEU A 42 -56.55 25.15 -110.24
C LEU A 42 -56.22 23.71 -109.83
N LYS A 43 -55.57 23.55 -108.68
CA LYS A 43 -55.28 22.24 -108.10
C LYS A 43 -56.55 21.49 -107.73
N GLN A 44 -57.55 22.17 -107.14
CA GLN A 44 -58.84 21.56 -106.83
C GLN A 44 -59.57 21.07 -108.08
N VAL A 45 -59.66 21.88 -109.14
CA VAL A 45 -60.31 21.47 -110.40
C VAL A 45 -59.55 20.34 -111.09
N TRP A 46 -58.21 20.38 -111.06
CA TRP A 46 -57.40 19.29 -111.59
C TRP A 46 -57.53 18.02 -110.74
N ASP A 47 -57.50 18.13 -109.42
CA ASP A 47 -57.70 16.99 -108.51
C ASP A 47 -59.13 16.46 -108.61
N GLU A 48 -60.13 17.29 -108.93
CA GLU A 48 -61.50 16.88 -109.22
C GLU A 48 -61.62 16.24 -110.61
N HIS A 49 -60.83 16.68 -111.61
CA HIS A 49 -60.71 16.02 -112.91
C HIS A 49 -59.98 14.67 -112.78
N VAL A 50 -58.87 14.61 -112.05
CA VAL A 50 -58.14 13.38 -111.73
C VAL A 50 -59.03 12.50 -110.88
N SER A 51 -59.77 13.03 -109.92
CA SER A 51 -60.71 12.26 -109.10
C SER A 51 -61.91 11.80 -109.90
N SER A 52 -62.36 12.51 -110.92
CA SER A 52 -63.45 12.05 -111.82
C SER A 52 -62.95 11.10 -112.91
N GLN A 53 -61.66 11.17 -113.28
CA GLN A 53 -60.95 10.12 -114.01
C GLN A 53 -60.65 8.89 -113.13
N SER A 54 -60.39 9.10 -111.83
CA SER A 54 -60.06 8.08 -110.84
C SER A 54 -61.25 7.63 -110.01
N VAL A 55 -62.44 8.17 -110.29
CA VAL A 55 -63.65 7.36 -110.27
C VAL A 55 -63.39 6.38 -111.40
N THR A 56 -62.64 5.32 -111.05
CA THR A 56 -62.82 4.03 -111.66
C THR A 56 -64.32 3.85 -111.66
N LYS A 57 -64.92 4.10 -112.82
CA LYS A 57 -66.08 3.35 -113.26
C LYS A 57 -65.67 1.94 -112.90
N ALA A 58 -66.16 1.44 -111.77
CA ALA A 58 -66.10 0.04 -111.50
C ALA A 58 -66.85 -0.51 -112.70
N GLU A 59 -66.10 -0.95 -113.71
CA GLU A 59 -66.56 -2.06 -114.52
C GLU A 59 -67.18 -3.01 -113.49
N PRO A 60 -68.42 -3.46 -113.67
CA PRO A 60 -68.89 -4.55 -112.85
C PRO A 60 -67.80 -5.59 -113.05
N VAL A 61 -66.97 -5.79 -112.01
CA VAL A 61 -65.99 -6.87 -111.98
C VAL A 61 -66.88 -8.03 -112.33
N ALA A 62 -66.68 -8.59 -113.52
CA ALA A 62 -67.41 -9.78 -113.92
C ALA A 62 -67.32 -10.66 -112.71
N GLU A 63 -68.48 -10.92 -112.08
CA GLU A 63 -68.54 -11.71 -110.86
C GLU A 63 -67.61 -12.87 -111.14
N LEU A 64 -66.56 -12.99 -110.31
CA LEU A 64 -65.63 -14.11 -110.46
C LEU A 64 -66.54 -15.32 -110.64
N PRO A 65 -66.34 -16.14 -111.69
CA PRO A 65 -67.13 -17.35 -111.86
C PRO A 65 -67.25 -18.00 -110.50
N VAL A 66 -68.48 -18.33 -110.09
CA VAL A 66 -68.80 -18.66 -108.69
C VAL A 66 -67.81 -19.66 -108.10
N GLU A 67 -67.30 -20.57 -108.95
CA GLU A 67 -66.25 -21.53 -108.66
C GLU A 67 -64.92 -20.89 -108.20
N VAL A 68 -64.45 -19.84 -108.87
CA VAL A 68 -63.22 -19.12 -108.51
C VAL A 68 -63.40 -18.33 -107.22
N ALA A 69 -64.56 -17.71 -107.00
CA ALA A 69 -64.87 -17.01 -105.75
C ALA A 69 -64.97 -17.97 -104.56
N GLU A 70 -65.58 -19.14 -104.75
CA GLU A 70 -65.68 -20.21 -103.76
C GLU A 70 -64.31 -20.79 -103.41
N GLU A 71 -63.44 -21.03 -104.39
CA GLU A 71 -62.07 -21.51 -104.14
C GLU A 71 -61.22 -20.46 -103.39
N VAL A 72 -61.30 -19.17 -103.77
CA VAL A 72 -60.60 -18.10 -103.03
C VAL A 72 -61.13 -17.98 -101.60
N ALA A 73 -62.43 -18.11 -101.38
CA ALA A 73 -63.04 -18.11 -100.06
C ALA A 73 -62.60 -19.33 -99.22
N ALA A 74 -62.56 -20.52 -99.84
CA ALA A 74 -62.10 -21.75 -99.20
C ALA A 74 -60.62 -21.67 -98.80
N VAL A 75 -59.74 -21.18 -99.69
CA VAL A 75 -58.31 -20.98 -99.41
C VAL A 75 -58.11 -19.93 -98.32
N THR A 76 -58.86 -18.82 -98.36
CA THR A 76 -58.77 -17.77 -97.32
C THR A 76 -59.21 -18.29 -95.96
N LYS A 77 -60.28 -19.09 -95.91
CA LYS A 77 -60.75 -19.76 -94.69
C LYS A 77 -59.70 -20.74 -94.16
N ALA A 78 -59.14 -21.60 -95.01
CA ALA A 78 -58.10 -22.56 -94.63
C ALA A 78 -56.82 -21.86 -94.15
N LEU A 79 -56.41 -20.76 -94.78
CA LEU A 79 -55.27 -19.96 -94.34
C LEU A 79 -55.54 -19.31 -92.98
N THR A 80 -56.74 -18.77 -92.77
CA THR A 80 -57.16 -18.16 -91.50
C THR A 80 -57.16 -19.20 -90.37
N GLU A 81 -57.70 -20.39 -90.62
CA GLU A 81 -57.69 -21.52 -89.68
C GLU A 81 -56.25 -21.95 -89.35
N ARG A 82 -55.36 -22.04 -90.36
CA ARG A 82 -53.95 -22.39 -90.16
C ARG A 82 -53.17 -21.32 -89.38
N LEU A 83 -53.44 -20.03 -89.64
CA LEU A 83 -52.84 -18.93 -88.89
C LEU A 83 -53.32 -18.93 -87.44
N ALA A 84 -54.61 -19.17 -87.19
CA ALA A 84 -55.16 -19.29 -85.85
C ALA A 84 -54.53 -20.46 -85.07
N ALA A 85 -54.41 -21.64 -85.71
CA ALA A 85 -53.76 -22.80 -85.11
C ALA A 85 -52.28 -22.54 -84.78
N LEU A 86 -51.52 -21.93 -85.71
CA LEU A 86 -50.12 -21.57 -85.49
C LEU A 86 -49.96 -20.54 -84.36
N ALA A 87 -50.87 -19.56 -84.26
CA ALA A 87 -50.86 -18.58 -83.18
C ALA A 87 -51.06 -19.23 -81.81
N VAL A 88 -51.99 -20.19 -81.70
CA VAL A 88 -52.20 -20.98 -80.48
C VAL A 88 -50.96 -21.79 -80.14
N GLU A 89 -50.36 -22.52 -81.11
CA GLU A 89 -49.15 -23.29 -80.87
C GLU A 89 -47.94 -22.44 -80.44
N LEU A 90 -47.76 -21.26 -81.04
CA LEU A 90 -46.71 -20.33 -80.66
C LEU A 90 -46.96 -19.74 -79.27
N ASN A 91 -48.22 -19.44 -78.94
CA ASN A 91 -48.61 -18.99 -77.60
C ASN A 91 -48.31 -20.08 -76.55
N ASP A 92 -48.73 -21.31 -76.79
CA ASP A 92 -48.47 -22.45 -75.90
C ASP A 92 -46.96 -22.66 -75.68
N LYS A 93 -46.15 -22.55 -76.74
CA LYS A 93 -44.68 -22.64 -76.63
C LYS A 93 -44.10 -21.48 -75.83
N ALA A 94 -44.59 -20.26 -76.04
CA ALA A 94 -44.15 -19.07 -75.30
C ALA A 94 -44.51 -19.17 -73.81
N VAL A 95 -45.73 -19.62 -73.49
CA VAL A 95 -46.20 -19.85 -72.11
C VAL A 95 -45.35 -20.93 -71.44
N LYS A 96 -45.15 -22.09 -72.06
CA LYS A 96 -44.31 -23.15 -71.50
C LYS A 96 -42.86 -22.71 -71.30
N ALA A 97 -42.31 -21.89 -72.22
CA ALA A 97 -40.97 -21.33 -72.06
C ALA A 97 -40.89 -20.33 -70.90
N ALA A 98 -41.91 -19.48 -70.73
CA ALA A 98 -42.01 -18.55 -69.61
C ALA A 98 -42.17 -19.29 -68.28
N GLU A 99 -43.04 -20.30 -68.19
CA GLU A 99 -43.23 -21.13 -67.01
C GLU A 99 -41.94 -21.82 -66.58
N ARG A 100 -41.18 -22.39 -67.52
CA ARG A 100 -39.86 -22.99 -67.24
C ARG A 100 -38.87 -21.96 -66.70
N ARG A 101 -38.83 -20.76 -67.28
CA ARG A 101 -37.98 -19.67 -66.77
C ARG A 101 -38.39 -19.22 -65.37
N VAL A 102 -39.69 -19.09 -65.11
CA VAL A 102 -40.21 -18.74 -63.78
C VAL A 102 -39.87 -19.83 -62.76
N ALA A 103 -40.08 -21.10 -63.09
CA ALA A 103 -39.73 -22.22 -62.22
C ALA A 103 -38.23 -22.24 -61.88
N GLU A 104 -37.37 -21.96 -62.86
CA GLU A 104 -35.92 -21.87 -62.65
C GLU A 104 -35.53 -20.67 -61.78
N VAL A 105 -36.16 -19.50 -61.97
CA VAL A 105 -35.95 -18.33 -61.10
C VAL A 105 -36.39 -18.61 -59.68
N ILE A 106 -37.54 -19.28 -59.48
CA ILE A 106 -38.03 -19.67 -58.15
C ILE A 106 -37.06 -20.65 -57.50
N ARG A 107 -36.58 -21.66 -58.25
CA ARG A 107 -35.61 -22.64 -57.76
C ARG A 107 -34.32 -21.96 -57.30
N THR A 108 -33.72 -21.14 -58.17
CA THR A 108 -32.46 -20.44 -57.88
C THR A 108 -32.61 -19.42 -56.74
N ALA A 109 -33.72 -18.67 -56.69
CA ALA A 109 -34.00 -17.77 -55.57
C ALA A 109 -34.23 -18.53 -54.25
N GLY A 110 -34.87 -19.69 -54.30
CA GLY A 110 -35.04 -20.57 -53.14
C GLY A 110 -33.71 -21.08 -52.61
N GLU A 111 -32.82 -21.57 -53.49
CA GLU A 111 -31.47 -22.03 -53.13
C GLU A 111 -30.61 -20.89 -52.55
N GLN A 112 -30.65 -19.70 -53.14
CA GLN A 112 -29.95 -18.52 -52.62
C GLN A 112 -30.47 -18.11 -51.24
N ARG A 113 -31.79 -18.14 -51.06
CA ARG A 113 -32.41 -17.82 -49.77
C ARG A 113 -32.01 -18.83 -48.70
N GLU A 114 -32.05 -20.13 -49.01
CA GLU A 114 -31.66 -21.17 -48.06
C GLU A 114 -30.17 -21.06 -47.69
N GLN A 115 -29.31 -20.77 -48.67
CA GLN A 115 -27.88 -20.53 -48.41
C GLN A 115 -27.67 -19.32 -47.50
N ALA A 116 -28.35 -18.20 -47.77
CA ALA A 116 -28.27 -17.00 -46.95
C ALA A 116 -28.81 -17.23 -45.53
N GLU A 117 -29.89 -18.01 -45.37
CA GLU A 117 -30.44 -18.38 -44.07
C GLU A 117 -29.45 -19.25 -43.26
N ARG A 118 -28.72 -20.17 -43.91
CA ARG A 118 -27.66 -20.96 -43.28
C ARG A 118 -26.47 -20.10 -42.85
N GLU A 119 -25.98 -19.23 -43.73
CA GLU A 119 -24.88 -18.32 -43.41
C GLU A 119 -25.24 -17.35 -42.28
N LEU A 120 -26.50 -16.87 -42.26
CA LEU A 120 -26.99 -16.03 -41.18
C LEU A 120 -27.07 -16.78 -39.85
N ALA A 121 -27.49 -18.04 -39.86
CA ALA A 121 -27.50 -18.89 -38.67
C ALA A 121 -26.09 -19.13 -38.12
N ASP A 122 -25.13 -19.47 -38.99
CA ASP A 122 -23.73 -19.66 -38.63
C ASP A 122 -23.13 -18.36 -38.07
N ALA A 123 -23.38 -17.22 -38.72
CA ALA A 123 -22.94 -15.92 -38.23
C ALA A 123 -23.54 -15.58 -36.87
N SER A 124 -24.84 -15.85 -36.66
CA SER A 124 -25.51 -15.61 -35.38
C SER A 124 -24.89 -16.46 -34.27
N GLN A 125 -24.62 -17.75 -34.53
CA GLN A 125 -23.94 -18.63 -33.58
C GLN A 125 -22.53 -18.11 -33.23
N THR A 126 -21.77 -17.65 -34.22
CA THR A 126 -20.43 -17.10 -33.95
C THR A 126 -20.48 -15.82 -33.11
N VAL A 127 -21.52 -14.99 -33.27
CA VAL A 127 -21.73 -13.80 -32.44
C VAL A 127 -22.04 -14.22 -31.01
N GLU A 128 -22.96 -15.16 -30.79
CA GLU A 128 -23.28 -15.69 -29.45
C GLU A 128 -22.04 -16.28 -28.76
N ASP A 129 -21.21 -17.04 -29.49
CA ASP A 129 -19.96 -17.59 -28.97
C ASP A 129 -18.95 -16.49 -28.58
N LEU A 130 -18.86 -15.41 -29.37
CA LEU A 130 -17.98 -14.28 -29.10
C LEU A 130 -18.49 -13.44 -27.92
N GLU A 131 -19.79 -13.24 -27.80
CA GLU A 131 -20.42 -12.57 -26.66
C GLU A 131 -20.16 -13.35 -25.37
N THR A 132 -20.32 -14.68 -25.40
CA THR A 132 -20.00 -15.55 -24.27
C THR A 132 -18.54 -15.40 -23.84
N LYS A 133 -17.60 -15.49 -24.79
CA LYS A 133 -16.15 -15.30 -24.51
C LYS A 133 -15.83 -13.91 -24.00
N LEU A 134 -16.51 -12.88 -24.49
CA LEU A 134 -16.34 -11.52 -24.03
C LEU A 134 -16.77 -11.38 -22.56
N ASP A 135 -17.90 -11.97 -22.20
CA ASP A 135 -18.41 -11.90 -20.83
C ASP A 135 -17.57 -12.76 -19.86
N GLU A 136 -17.10 -13.93 -20.29
CA GLU A 136 -16.09 -14.71 -19.56
C GLU A 136 -14.80 -13.91 -19.35
N GLY A 137 -14.33 -13.21 -20.39
CA GLY A 137 -13.15 -12.36 -20.34
C GLY A 137 -13.31 -11.19 -19.37
N LYS A 138 -14.47 -10.51 -19.37
CA LYS A 138 -14.79 -9.45 -18.41
C LYS A 138 -14.83 -9.99 -16.98
N ALA A 139 -15.51 -11.11 -16.76
CA ALA A 139 -15.58 -11.73 -15.42
C ALA A 139 -14.20 -12.12 -14.90
N ALA A 140 -13.32 -12.65 -15.77
CA ALA A 140 -11.94 -12.94 -15.42
C ALA A 140 -11.13 -11.67 -15.10
N ALA A 141 -11.33 -10.59 -15.87
CA ALA A 141 -10.68 -9.30 -15.62
C ALA A 141 -11.12 -8.70 -14.27
N ASP A 142 -12.41 -8.72 -13.97
CA ASP A 142 -12.96 -8.24 -12.69
C ASP A 142 -12.43 -9.07 -11.51
N ALA A 143 -12.36 -10.40 -11.66
CA ALA A 143 -11.78 -11.28 -10.64
C ALA A 143 -10.29 -11.00 -10.40
N LEU A 144 -9.51 -10.74 -11.46
CA LEU A 144 -8.10 -10.37 -11.33
C LEU A 144 -7.93 -8.98 -10.71
N ALA A 145 -8.78 -8.01 -11.07
CA ALA A 145 -8.79 -6.68 -10.47
C ALA A 145 -9.10 -6.74 -8.97
N GLY A 146 -10.07 -7.57 -8.56
CA GLY A 146 -10.37 -7.83 -7.16
C GLY A 146 -9.18 -8.41 -6.40
N LYS A 147 -8.55 -9.47 -6.93
CA LYS A 147 -7.34 -10.07 -6.33
C LYS A 147 -6.19 -9.06 -6.20
N LEU A 148 -5.99 -8.20 -7.21
CA LEU A 148 -4.97 -7.17 -7.16
C LEU A 148 -5.24 -6.15 -6.05
N ALA A 149 -6.50 -5.72 -5.90
CA ALA A 149 -6.91 -4.82 -4.83
C ALA A 149 -6.70 -5.45 -3.44
N ASP A 150 -7.07 -6.73 -3.26
CA ASP A 150 -6.85 -7.47 -2.02
C ASP A 150 -5.35 -7.59 -1.68
N MET A 151 -4.51 -7.94 -2.68
CA MET A 151 -3.06 -8.01 -2.49
C MET A 151 -2.46 -6.64 -2.14
N GLN A 152 -2.94 -5.57 -2.77
CA GLN A 152 -2.50 -4.21 -2.47
C GLN A 152 -2.89 -3.79 -1.05
N ALA A 153 -4.11 -4.10 -0.61
CA ALA A 153 -4.56 -3.85 0.75
C ALA A 153 -3.73 -4.63 1.79
N ALA A 154 -3.45 -5.92 1.51
CA ALA A 154 -2.60 -6.74 2.36
C ALA A 154 -1.17 -6.21 2.44
N ALA A 155 -0.58 -5.80 1.32
CA ALA A 155 0.74 -5.19 1.27
C ALA A 155 0.81 -3.86 2.04
N GLN A 156 -0.23 -3.02 1.94
CA GLN A 156 -0.32 -1.78 2.70
C GLN A 156 -0.44 -2.04 4.21
N ALA A 157 -1.25 -3.02 4.62
CA ALA A 157 -1.34 -3.44 6.02
C ALA A 157 0.01 -3.93 6.55
N GLN A 158 0.69 -4.80 5.79
CA GLN A 158 2.03 -5.27 6.16
C GLN A 158 3.07 -4.15 6.24
N ALA A 159 3.02 -3.15 5.36
CA ALA A 159 3.91 -2.00 5.40
C ALA A 159 3.70 -1.15 6.66
N VAL A 160 2.45 -0.97 7.10
CA VAL A 160 2.11 -0.27 8.35
C VAL A 160 2.61 -1.06 9.56
N GLU A 161 2.35 -2.36 9.62
CA GLU A 161 2.84 -3.23 10.71
C GLU A 161 4.38 -3.22 10.79
N LEU A 162 5.07 -3.30 9.64
CA LEU A 162 6.52 -3.23 9.59
C LEU A 162 7.05 -1.88 10.08
N ALA A 163 6.37 -0.78 9.77
CA ALA A 163 6.73 0.55 10.28
C ALA A 163 6.56 0.63 11.81
N GLN A 164 5.45 0.12 12.35
CA GLN A 164 5.19 0.08 13.79
C GLN A 164 6.22 -0.79 14.53
N VAL A 165 6.56 -1.97 13.98
CA VAL A 165 7.58 -2.84 14.57
C VAL A 165 8.96 -2.18 14.56
N ARG A 166 9.33 -1.48 13.48
CA ARG A 166 10.58 -0.71 13.41
C ARG A 166 10.64 0.40 14.44
N GLU A 167 9.54 1.12 14.64
CA GLU A 167 9.45 2.16 15.67
C GLU A 167 9.61 1.58 17.08
N ARG A 168 8.88 0.50 17.39
CA ARG A 168 9.00 -0.20 18.68
C ARG A 168 10.40 -0.75 18.92
N LEU A 169 11.05 -1.27 17.88
CA LEU A 169 12.42 -1.74 17.95
C LEU A 169 13.39 -0.58 18.24
N ALA A 170 13.25 0.55 17.53
CA ALA A 170 14.08 1.73 17.77
C ALA A 170 13.96 2.26 19.21
N LEU A 171 12.73 2.31 19.74
CA LEU A 171 12.48 2.67 21.14
C LEU A 171 13.07 1.65 22.12
N ALA A 172 12.94 0.36 21.85
CA ALA A 172 13.52 -0.69 22.68
C ALA A 172 15.06 -0.64 22.67
N GLU A 173 15.68 -0.39 21.52
CA GLU A 173 17.12 -0.20 21.41
C GLU A 173 17.60 1.04 22.15
N GLN A 174 16.86 2.15 22.08
CA GLN A 174 17.18 3.37 22.81
C GLN A 174 17.10 3.17 24.33
N THR A 175 16.03 2.53 24.81
CA THR A 175 15.86 2.24 26.25
C THR A 175 16.91 1.26 26.75
N ALA A 176 17.25 0.22 25.97
CA ALA A 176 18.33 -0.70 26.30
C ALA A 176 19.69 0.00 26.38
N LYS A 177 20.00 0.92 25.45
CA LYS A 177 21.22 1.73 25.49
C LYS A 177 21.27 2.64 26.71
N ALA A 178 20.18 3.32 27.04
CA ALA A 178 20.09 4.17 28.22
C ALA A 178 20.29 3.35 29.51
N ALA A 179 19.61 2.21 29.66
CA ALA A 179 19.78 1.32 30.79
C ALA A 179 21.22 0.78 30.89
N ALA A 180 21.83 0.40 29.78
CA ALA A 180 23.23 -0.04 29.76
C ALA A 180 24.19 1.08 30.22
N GLN A 181 23.94 2.33 29.81
CA GLN A 181 24.72 3.49 30.23
C GLN A 181 24.54 3.77 31.74
N GLU A 182 23.30 3.74 32.24
CA GLU A 182 23.00 3.90 33.67
C GLU A 182 23.64 2.79 34.53
N HIS A 183 23.59 1.54 34.06
CA HIS A 183 24.27 0.43 34.74
C HIS A 183 25.79 0.59 34.73
N ALA A 184 26.37 1.07 33.63
CA ALA A 184 27.80 1.33 33.55
C ALA A 184 28.24 2.44 34.51
N THR A 185 27.47 3.53 34.62
CA THR A 185 27.76 4.62 35.58
C THR A 185 27.60 4.14 37.02
N ALA A 186 26.50 3.45 37.35
CA ALA A 186 26.27 2.91 38.69
C ALA A 186 27.36 1.91 39.10
N LEU A 187 27.82 1.07 38.17
CA LEU A 187 28.93 0.15 38.43
C LEU A 187 30.25 0.89 38.67
N ALA A 188 30.52 1.97 37.92
CA ALA A 188 31.72 2.78 38.12
C ALA A 188 31.70 3.48 39.50
N GLU A 189 30.56 4.05 39.88
CA GLU A 189 30.35 4.67 41.20
C GLU A 189 30.47 3.64 42.33
N ALA A 190 29.85 2.47 42.20
CA ALA A 190 29.96 1.40 43.17
C ALA A 190 31.41 0.91 43.34
N LYS A 191 32.15 0.78 42.23
CA LYS A 191 33.59 0.45 42.29
C LYS A 191 34.41 1.52 43.00
N ARG A 192 34.13 2.79 42.73
CA ARG A 192 34.80 3.91 43.40
C ARG A 192 34.51 3.93 44.90
N ALA A 193 33.24 3.81 45.29
CA ALA A 193 32.84 3.74 46.69
C ALA A 193 33.47 2.53 47.40
N ALA A 194 33.56 1.37 46.73
CA ALA A 194 34.24 0.20 47.27
C ALA A 194 35.76 0.41 47.45
N GLN A 195 36.41 1.15 46.54
CA GLN A 195 37.83 1.51 46.67
C GLN A 195 38.06 2.50 47.82
N GLU A 196 37.21 3.53 47.94
CA GLU A 196 37.26 4.51 49.04
C GLU A 196 37.03 3.81 50.40
N ALA A 197 36.01 2.96 50.51
CA ALA A 197 35.77 2.16 51.71
C ALA A 197 36.92 1.18 52.00
N ALA A 198 37.57 0.62 50.99
CA ALA A 198 38.76 -0.22 51.19
C ALA A 198 39.92 0.58 51.78
N ALA A 199 40.19 1.78 51.26
CA ALA A 199 41.22 2.68 51.78
C ALA A 199 40.93 3.11 53.23
N GLU A 200 39.70 3.52 53.53
CA GLU A 200 39.29 3.89 54.90
C GLU A 200 39.46 2.74 55.89
N ARG A 201 39.16 1.49 55.48
CA ARG A 201 39.40 0.31 56.33
C ARG A 201 40.88 0.07 56.58
N ASP A 202 41.73 0.28 55.59
CA ASP A 202 43.18 0.11 55.73
C ASP A 202 43.78 1.19 56.65
N ASP A 203 43.31 2.43 56.54
CA ASP A 203 43.66 3.53 57.44
C ASP A 203 43.19 3.24 58.87
N ALA A 204 41.92 2.85 59.06
CA ALA A 204 41.38 2.49 60.36
C ALA A 204 42.11 1.30 61.00
N ARG A 205 42.52 0.31 60.19
CA ARG A 205 43.33 -0.82 60.66
C ARG A 205 44.72 -0.37 61.11
N THR A 206 45.33 0.56 60.37
CA THR A 206 46.63 1.14 60.74
C THR A 206 46.53 1.91 62.06
N ASP A 207 45.48 2.70 62.23
CA ASP A 207 45.24 3.43 63.48
C ASP A 207 44.90 2.51 64.65
N LEU A 208 44.14 1.44 64.42
CA LEU A 208 43.88 0.41 65.43
C LEU A 208 45.19 -0.24 65.92
N VAL A 209 46.11 -0.58 65.02
CA VAL A 209 47.43 -1.13 65.39
C VAL A 209 48.23 -0.12 66.22
N LYS A 210 48.22 1.17 65.85
CA LYS A 210 48.88 2.22 66.64
C LYS A 210 48.27 2.36 68.04
N VAL A 211 46.94 2.30 68.15
CA VAL A 211 46.23 2.38 69.43
C VAL A 211 46.51 1.15 70.28
N GLN A 212 46.49 -0.05 69.71
CA GLN A 212 46.85 -1.29 70.40
C GLN A 212 48.29 -1.21 70.93
N ALA A 213 49.25 -0.80 70.12
CA ALA A 213 50.64 -0.65 70.56
C ALA A 213 50.79 0.38 71.71
N LYS A 214 50.08 1.51 71.64
CA LYS A 214 50.05 2.51 72.73
C LYS A 214 49.40 1.96 74.00
N ALA A 215 48.31 1.20 73.88
CA ALA A 215 47.63 0.58 75.01
C ALA A 215 48.53 -0.47 75.69
N GLU A 216 49.22 -1.32 74.92
CA GLU A 216 50.19 -2.29 75.43
C GLU A 216 51.38 -1.61 76.12
N ALA A 217 51.90 -0.52 75.56
CA ALA A 217 52.96 0.28 76.19
C ALA A 217 52.48 0.93 77.50
N ALA A 218 51.27 1.49 77.53
CA ALA A 218 50.68 2.06 78.74
C ALA A 218 50.47 0.97 79.83
N GLU A 219 49.97 -0.20 79.46
CA GLU A 219 49.84 -1.35 80.37
C GLU A 219 51.22 -1.75 80.93
N ALA A 220 52.25 -1.89 80.08
CA ALA A 220 53.60 -2.22 80.52
C ALA A 220 54.16 -1.19 81.52
N THR A 221 54.03 0.11 81.23
CA THR A 221 54.47 1.17 82.15
C THR A 221 53.69 1.15 83.47
N HIS A 222 52.37 0.91 83.45
CA HIS A 222 51.58 0.75 84.67
C HIS A 222 52.01 -0.48 85.48
N GLN A 223 52.32 -1.61 84.83
CA GLN A 223 52.83 -2.80 85.50
C GLN A 223 54.20 -2.55 86.15
N GLU A 224 55.09 -1.83 85.46
CA GLU A 224 56.38 -1.40 86.03
C GLU A 224 56.20 -0.45 87.21
N GLN A 225 55.34 0.56 87.09
CA GLN A 225 55.01 1.48 88.20
C GLN A 225 54.45 0.73 89.40
N ARG A 226 53.56 -0.24 89.20
CA ARG A 226 53.03 -1.10 90.28
C ARG A 226 54.12 -1.91 90.95
N LYS A 227 55.05 -2.51 90.18
CA LYS A 227 56.20 -3.26 90.73
C LYS A 227 57.15 -2.35 91.50
N ALA A 228 57.44 -1.17 90.98
CA ALA A 228 58.28 -0.18 91.63
C ALA A 228 57.65 0.30 92.94
N ALA A 229 56.37 0.68 92.90
CA ALA A 229 55.61 1.09 94.08
C ALA A 229 55.51 -0.02 95.13
N ALA A 230 55.30 -1.28 94.72
CA ALA A 230 55.31 -2.43 95.64
C ALA A 230 56.68 -2.65 96.28
N THR A 231 57.76 -2.52 95.51
CA THR A 231 59.13 -2.65 96.02
C THR A 231 59.47 -1.52 96.99
N GLU A 232 59.07 -0.29 96.68
CA GLU A 232 59.28 0.86 97.55
C GLU A 232 58.43 0.76 98.82
N ALA A 233 57.17 0.33 98.73
CA ALA A 233 56.34 0.03 99.89
C ALA A 233 56.96 -1.05 100.78
N LEU A 234 57.57 -2.10 100.21
CA LEU A 234 58.30 -3.11 100.97
C LEU A 234 59.53 -2.51 101.67
N ARG A 235 60.34 -1.71 100.98
CA ARG A 235 61.48 -1.02 101.60
C ARG A 235 61.06 -0.08 102.74
N GLN A 236 59.94 0.64 102.56
CA GLN A 236 59.40 1.47 103.62
C GLN A 236 58.92 0.61 104.79
N ALA A 237 58.23 -0.50 104.53
CA ALA A 237 57.83 -1.45 105.58
C ALA A 237 59.05 -1.99 106.35
N GLU A 238 60.11 -2.40 105.66
CA GLU A 238 61.37 -2.84 106.28
C GLU A 238 62.00 -1.74 107.15
N ARG A 239 62.06 -0.50 106.65
CA ARG A 239 62.54 0.66 107.43
C ARG A 239 61.67 0.93 108.65
N TYR A 240 60.34 0.84 108.52
CA TYR A 240 59.42 0.98 109.63
C TYR A 240 59.62 -0.14 110.67
N THR A 241 59.82 -1.39 110.24
CA THR A 241 60.13 -2.51 111.13
C THR A 241 61.47 -2.32 111.83
N ALA A 242 62.52 -1.88 111.12
CA ALA A 242 63.82 -1.56 111.70
C ALA A 242 63.72 -0.41 112.71
N ALA A 243 63.04 0.68 112.37
CA ALA A 243 62.81 1.80 113.27
C ALA A 243 61.96 1.42 114.49
N GLN A 244 60.97 0.53 114.32
CA GLN A 244 60.22 -0.05 115.44
C GLN A 244 61.13 -0.88 116.35
N ALA A 245 62.00 -1.72 115.77
CA ALA A 245 62.97 -2.50 116.52
C ALA A 245 63.98 -1.61 117.27
N GLU A 246 64.54 -0.58 116.62
CA GLU A 246 65.42 0.41 117.25
C GLU A 246 64.72 1.15 118.38
N ARG A 247 63.45 1.55 118.19
CA ARG A 247 62.66 2.21 119.24
C ARG A 247 62.41 1.27 120.41
N ASP A 248 62.09 0.01 120.14
CA ASP A 248 61.87 -0.99 121.19
C ASP A 248 63.18 -1.31 121.92
N GLU A 249 64.32 -1.32 121.23
CA GLU A 249 65.64 -1.45 121.84
C GLU A 249 66.00 -0.23 122.68
N ALA A 250 65.83 1.00 122.17
CA ALA A 250 66.02 2.22 122.94
C ALA A 250 65.09 2.30 124.16
N ARG A 251 63.89 1.71 124.10
CA ARG A 251 63.01 1.55 125.27
C ARG A 251 63.56 0.56 126.27
N LYS A 252 64.12 -0.58 125.84
CA LYS A 252 64.80 -1.54 126.73
C LYS A 252 66.03 -0.90 127.36
N GLU A 253 66.87 -0.22 126.60
CA GLU A 253 68.03 0.51 127.10
C GLU A 253 67.63 1.60 128.09
N SER A 254 66.58 2.38 127.78
CA SER A 254 66.04 3.38 128.70
C SER A 254 65.47 2.74 129.97
N ALA A 255 64.82 1.58 129.87
CA ALA A 255 64.35 0.81 131.02
C ALA A 255 65.52 0.28 131.87
N SER A 256 66.57 -0.26 131.24
CA SER A 256 67.81 -0.69 131.91
C SER A 256 68.49 0.50 132.60
N ALA A 257 68.65 1.62 131.90
CA ALA A 257 69.24 2.83 132.47
C ALA A 257 68.40 3.37 133.65
N ARG A 258 67.06 3.26 133.60
CA ARG A 258 66.19 3.56 134.74
C ARG A 258 66.38 2.59 135.90
N GLU A 259 66.55 1.31 135.62
CA GLU A 259 66.84 0.29 136.64
C GLU A 259 68.21 0.52 137.28
N ASP A 260 69.25 0.79 136.49
CA ASP A 260 70.59 1.11 136.95
C ASP A 260 70.62 2.42 137.73
N ALA A 261 69.90 3.44 137.27
CA ALA A 261 69.72 4.68 138.02
C ALA A 261 68.97 4.46 139.33
N ALA A 262 67.99 3.54 139.38
CA ALA A 262 67.31 3.16 140.61
C ALA A 262 68.25 2.39 141.57
N LYS A 263 69.09 1.47 141.06
CA LYS A 263 70.14 0.79 141.83
C LYS A 263 71.17 1.78 142.40
N LEU A 264 71.69 2.68 141.57
CA LEU A 264 72.63 3.72 142.00
C LEU A 264 72.00 4.67 143.01
N ARG A 265 70.74 5.07 142.81
CA ARG A 265 70.00 5.88 143.79
C ARG A 265 69.84 5.13 145.11
N GLY A 266 69.52 3.83 145.06
CA GLY A 266 69.48 2.97 146.25
C GLY A 266 70.83 2.89 146.96
N GLN A 267 71.93 2.75 146.21
CA GLN A 267 73.30 2.77 146.74
C GLN A 267 73.67 4.12 147.37
N VAL A 268 73.28 5.24 146.76
CA VAL A 268 73.47 6.59 147.30
C VAL A 268 72.67 6.77 148.59
N GLU A 269 71.41 6.30 148.65
CA GLU A 269 70.63 6.30 149.88
C GLU A 269 71.29 5.45 150.97
N THR A 270 71.85 4.28 150.63
CA THR A 270 72.57 3.43 151.61
C THR A 270 73.85 4.09 152.11
N LEU A 271 74.62 4.73 151.22
CA LEU A 271 75.80 5.50 151.60
C LEU A 271 75.43 6.71 152.45
N GLN A 272 74.35 7.42 152.13
CA GLN A 272 73.85 8.53 152.95
C GLN A 272 73.39 8.05 154.33
N THR A 273 72.76 6.89 154.44
CA THR A 273 72.42 6.29 155.75
C THR A 273 73.67 5.89 156.53
N GLN A 274 74.65 5.25 155.89
CA GLN A 274 75.95 4.92 156.51
C GLN A 274 76.70 6.17 156.98
N THR A 275 76.65 7.26 156.22
CA THR A 275 77.27 8.55 156.59
C THR A 275 76.52 9.22 157.75
N GLY A 276 75.19 9.11 157.77
CA GLY A 276 74.36 9.54 158.89
C GLY A 276 74.64 8.76 160.18
N GLU A 277 74.90 7.45 160.07
CA GLU A 277 75.27 6.61 161.20
C GLU A 277 76.71 6.88 161.70
N LEU A 278 77.66 7.13 160.80
CA LEU A 278 79.02 7.56 161.15
C LEU A 278 79.05 8.93 161.85
N MET A 279 78.21 9.88 161.43
CA MET A 279 78.08 11.18 162.09
C MET A 279 77.45 11.06 163.48
N ARG A 280 76.51 10.14 163.70
CA ARG A 280 76.00 9.83 165.06
C ARG A 280 77.07 9.16 165.94
N ALA A 281 77.89 8.28 165.37
CA ALA A 281 78.98 7.63 166.09
C ALA A 281 80.11 8.61 166.49
N LEU A 282 80.36 9.65 165.68
CA LEU A 282 81.32 10.71 165.99
C LEU A 282 80.79 11.70 167.05
N ALA A 283 79.49 12.02 167.03
CA ALA A 283 78.86 12.88 168.04
C ALA A 283 78.84 12.23 169.45
N ALA A 284 78.73 10.90 169.53
CA ALA A 284 78.75 10.19 170.81
C ALA A 284 80.15 10.14 171.47
N ARG A 285 81.24 10.35 170.72
CA ARG A 285 82.62 10.18 171.22
C ARG A 285 83.27 11.46 171.77
N GLN A 286 82.63 12.63 171.62
CA GLN A 286 83.21 13.91 172.04
C GLN A 286 82.69 14.45 173.40
N ASN A 287 81.71 13.83 174.05
CA ASN A 287 81.18 14.31 175.34
C ASN A 287 81.72 13.60 176.59
N GLU A 288 82.81 12.82 176.49
CA GLU A 288 83.37 12.05 177.61
C GLU A 288 84.74 12.54 178.14
N LYS A 289 85.21 13.75 177.79
CA LYS A 289 86.40 14.37 178.41
C LYS A 289 86.22 15.85 178.70
N GLY A 290 85.82 16.15 179.94
CA GLY A 290 85.72 17.51 180.47
C GLY A 290 85.21 17.60 181.91
N LYS A 291 85.81 16.82 182.83
CA LYS A 291 85.82 17.11 184.27
C LYS A 291 87.24 17.63 184.61
N ILE A 292 87.36 18.90 184.98
CA ILE A 292 88.00 19.50 186.19
C ILE A 292 87.42 20.91 186.26
#